data_AF-A0A3U0H0Z4-F1
#
_entry.id   AF-A0A3U0H0Z4-F1
#
_cell.length_a   1.000
_cell.length_b   1.000
_cell.length_c   1.000
_cell.angle_alpha   90.00
_cell.angle_beta   90.00
_cell.angle_gamma   90.00
#
_symmetry.space_group_name_H-M   'P 1'
#
loop_
_entity.id
_entity.type
_entity.pdbx_description
1 polymer ?
#
loop_
_entity_poly.entity_id
_entity_poly.type
_entity_poly.pdbx_seq_one_letter_code
_entity_poly.pdbx_strand_id
1 'polypeptide(L)'
;MKGHNSGLRTKLEYIYSCCQKDISKQAAYFRFTRVMEVLKNEGWKGYLLTSAKWKALRRESFGARENFIFMNEADVKVSFNSNGRLIRALELRVSGDIKMAESVFENYYLPVRTEFQDGGRYYFYLFPEQESVSGQG
;
A
#
# COMPACT_ATOMS: atom_id res chain seq x y z
N MET A 1 -16.48 -25.55 -0.99
CA MET A 1 -15.17 -25.73 -1.65
C MET A 1 -14.53 -24.35 -1.80
N LYS A 2 -13.43 -24.05 -1.09
CA LYS A 2 -12.74 -22.74 -1.17
C LYS A 2 -11.57 -22.89 -2.16
N GLY A 3 -11.60 -22.09 -3.22
CA GLY A 3 -10.77 -22.29 -4.41
C GLY A 3 -9.27 -22.09 -4.16
N HIS A 4 -8.49 -23.14 -4.40
CA HIS A 4 -7.02 -23.08 -4.49
C HIS A 4 -6.52 -22.24 -5.69
N ASN A 5 -7.42 -21.76 -6.55
CA ASN A 5 -7.09 -21.06 -7.79
C ASN A 5 -6.84 -19.55 -7.63
N SER A 6 -7.30 -18.91 -6.54
CA SER A 6 -7.15 -17.46 -6.37
C SER A 6 -5.69 -17.05 -6.17
N GLY A 7 -4.95 -17.76 -5.31
CA GLY A 7 -3.54 -17.45 -5.05
C GLY A 7 -2.63 -17.69 -6.25
N LEU A 8 -2.92 -18.70 -7.07
CA LEU A 8 -2.18 -18.95 -8.31
C LEU A 8 -2.45 -17.86 -9.35
N ARG A 9 -3.71 -17.46 -9.51
CA ARG A 9 -4.10 -16.38 -10.42
C ARG A 9 -3.41 -15.07 -10.05
N THR A 10 -3.45 -14.68 -8.77
CA THR A 10 -2.77 -13.46 -8.31
C THR A 10 -1.26 -13.52 -8.55
N LYS A 11 -0.60 -14.68 -8.35
CA LYS A 11 0.84 -14.83 -8.65
C LYS A 11 1.14 -14.72 -10.14
N LEU A 12 0.32 -15.32 -11.00
CA LEU A 12 0.49 -15.23 -12.46
C LEU A 12 0.27 -13.80 -12.96
N GLU A 13 -0.78 -13.14 -12.47
CA GLU A 13 -1.06 -11.74 -12.77
C GLU A 13 0.07 -10.82 -12.28
N TYR A 14 0.68 -11.11 -11.12
CA TYR A 14 1.87 -10.38 -10.63
C TYR A 14 3.09 -10.54 -11.54
N ILE A 15 3.41 -11.77 -11.95
CA ILE A 15 4.53 -12.02 -12.86
C ILE A 15 4.28 -11.33 -14.20
N TYR A 16 3.05 -11.41 -14.72
CA TYR A 16 2.66 -10.73 -15.94
C TYR A 16 2.78 -9.20 -15.81
N SER A 17 2.37 -8.63 -14.67
CA SER A 17 2.48 -7.19 -14.42
C SER A 17 3.95 -6.73 -14.33
N CYS A 18 4.84 -7.56 -13.80
CA CYS A 18 6.29 -7.27 -13.83
C CYS A 18 6.85 -7.16 -15.25
N CYS A 19 6.25 -7.87 -16.22
CA CYS A 19 6.63 -7.83 -17.64
C CYS A 19 5.91 -6.72 -18.42
N GLN A 20 4.93 -6.04 -17.83
CA GLN A 20 4.08 -5.07 -18.50
C GLN A 20 4.72 -3.67 -18.44
N LYS A 21 4.87 -3.01 -19.59
CA LYS A 21 5.55 -1.70 -19.69
C LYS A 21 4.74 -0.53 -19.13
N ASP A 22 3.41 -0.65 -19.06
CA ASP A 22 2.52 0.42 -18.60
C ASP A 22 2.06 0.15 -17.17
N ILE A 23 2.76 0.72 -16.19
CA ILE A 23 2.48 0.56 -14.76
C ILE A 23 1.11 1.13 -14.41
N SER A 24 0.65 2.20 -15.07
CA SER A 24 -0.60 2.89 -14.76
C SER A 24 -1.83 2.00 -14.92
N LYS A 25 -1.78 1.01 -15.83
CA LYS A 25 -2.88 0.08 -16.13
C LYS A 25 -2.89 -1.18 -15.26
N GLN A 26 -1.88 -1.39 -14.42
CA GLN A 26 -1.81 -2.55 -13.53
C GLN A 26 -2.80 -2.41 -12.38
N ALA A 27 -3.31 -3.52 -11.84
CA ALA A 27 -4.16 -3.45 -10.66
C ALA A 27 -3.43 -2.79 -9.47
N ALA A 28 -4.16 -2.02 -8.66
CA ALA A 28 -3.60 -1.28 -7.53
C ALA A 28 -2.80 -2.18 -6.56
N TYR A 29 -3.22 -3.43 -6.35
CA TYR A 29 -2.51 -4.41 -5.52
C TYR A 29 -1.10 -4.75 -6.05
N PHE A 30 -0.93 -4.87 -7.37
CA PHE A 30 0.38 -5.15 -7.96
C PHE A 30 1.30 -3.94 -7.88
N ARG A 31 0.78 -2.75 -8.17
CA ARG A 31 1.52 -1.50 -7.98
C ARG A 31 1.92 -1.32 -6.51
N PHE A 32 1.03 -1.67 -5.57
CA PHE A 32 1.29 -1.59 -4.14
C PHE A 32 2.41 -2.56 -3.72
N THR A 33 2.36 -3.80 -4.21
CA THR A 33 3.42 -4.79 -3.98
C THR A 33 4.76 -4.28 -4.54
N ARG A 34 4.75 -3.67 -5.72
CA ARG A 34 5.94 -3.10 -6.34
C ARG A 34 6.51 -1.91 -5.55
N VAL A 35 5.66 -1.02 -5.04
CA VAL A 35 6.07 0.05 -4.13
C VAL A 35 6.79 -0.52 -2.91
N MET A 36 6.25 -1.58 -2.29
CA MET A 36 6.89 -2.22 -1.14
C MET A 36 8.26 -2.82 -1.48
N GLU A 37 8.43 -3.41 -2.67
CA GLU A 37 9.72 -3.89 -3.16
C GLU A 37 10.73 -2.75 -3.35
N VAL A 38 10.30 -1.64 -3.96
CA VAL A 38 11.17 -0.48 -4.21
C VAL A 38 11.59 0.14 -2.89
N LEU A 39 10.66 0.40 -1.97
CA LEU A 39 10.97 0.92 -0.64
C LEU A 39 11.97 0.01 0.08
N LYS A 40 11.77 -1.32 0.01
CA LYS A 40 12.72 -2.28 0.59
C LYS A 40 14.12 -2.16 -0.02
N ASN A 41 14.24 -1.97 -1.33
CA ASN A 41 15.53 -1.78 -2.01
C ASN A 41 16.18 -0.43 -1.63
N GLU A 42 15.38 0.59 -1.33
CA GLU A 42 15.79 1.89 -0.77
C GLU A 42 16.05 1.84 0.76
N GLY A 43 16.13 0.64 1.35
CA GLY A 43 16.47 0.45 2.76
C GLY A 43 15.32 0.60 3.75
N TRP A 44 14.06 0.70 3.29
CA TRP A 44 12.90 0.70 4.18
C TRP A 44 12.63 -0.68 4.75
N LYS A 45 12.26 -0.71 6.03
CA LYS A 45 11.80 -1.93 6.71
C LYS A 45 10.26 -1.93 6.75
N GLY A 46 9.66 -2.88 6.05
CA GLY A 46 8.20 -3.08 6.00
C GLY A 46 7.71 -4.10 7.01
N TYR A 47 6.62 -3.80 7.73
CA TYR A 47 6.03 -4.68 8.73
C TYR A 47 4.52 -4.83 8.53
N LEU A 48 4.08 -6.09 8.38
CA LEU A 48 2.68 -6.46 8.40
C LEU A 48 2.32 -6.92 9.83
N LEU A 49 1.42 -6.20 10.48
CA LEU A 49 1.08 -6.37 11.89
C LEU A 49 -0.33 -6.94 12.05
N THR A 50 -0.52 -7.71 13.10
CA THR A 50 -1.87 -8.08 13.56
C THR A 50 -2.61 -6.84 14.07
N SER A 51 -3.94 -6.84 14.05
CA SER A 51 -4.75 -5.71 14.54
C SER A 51 -4.41 -5.31 15.99
N ALA A 52 -4.03 -6.27 16.84
CA ALA A 52 -3.60 -6.01 18.20
C ALA A 52 -2.27 -5.22 18.26
N LYS A 53 -1.26 -5.66 17.50
CA LYS A 53 0.04 -4.96 17.40
C LYS A 53 -0.12 -3.60 16.74
N TRP A 54 -0.96 -3.47 15.72
CA TRP A 54 -1.30 -2.19 15.10
C TRP A 54 -1.93 -1.21 16.09
N LYS A 55 -2.89 -1.67 16.91
CA LYS A 55 -3.49 -0.86 17.97
C LYS A 55 -2.46 -0.42 19.01
N ALA A 56 -1.49 -1.27 19.34
CA ALA A 56 -0.38 -0.89 20.23
C ALA A 56 0.53 0.16 19.58
N LEU A 57 1.00 -0.10 18.37
CA LEU A 57 1.82 0.80 17.56
C LEU A 57 1.23 2.20 17.55
N ARG A 58 -0.08 2.37 17.28
CA ARG A 58 -0.75 3.68 17.21
C ARG A 58 -0.58 4.56 18.46
N ARG A 59 -0.29 3.99 19.63
CA ARG A 59 0.01 4.73 20.87
C ARG A 59 1.49 5.06 21.06
N GLU A 60 2.38 4.39 20.34
CA GLU A 60 3.83 4.57 20.45
C GLU A 60 4.28 5.75 19.59
N SER A 61 5.27 6.50 20.08
CA SER A 61 6.03 7.50 19.32
C SER A 61 7.43 6.96 19.10
N PHE A 62 7.84 6.78 17.84
CA PHE A 62 9.23 6.46 17.50
C PHE A 62 9.87 7.73 16.94
N GLY A 63 11.08 8.05 17.37
CA GLY A 63 11.87 9.11 16.74
C GLY A 63 12.26 8.70 15.31
N ALA A 64 12.50 9.68 14.45
CA ALA A 64 12.82 9.53 13.02
C ALA A 64 14.21 8.90 12.73
N ARG A 65 14.59 7.86 13.46
CA ARG A 65 15.94 7.25 13.38
C ARG A 65 16.09 6.27 12.22
N GLU A 66 15.01 5.65 11.74
CA GLU A 66 15.06 4.69 10.63
C GLU A 66 13.79 4.78 9.76
N ASN A 67 13.94 4.31 8.52
CA ASN A 67 12.89 4.25 7.50
C ASN A 67 11.99 3.01 7.70
N PHE A 68 10.75 3.25 8.10
CA PHE A 68 9.77 2.20 8.43
C PHE A 68 8.43 2.42 7.77
N ILE A 69 7.82 1.32 7.31
CA ILE A 69 6.42 1.32 6.88
C ILE A 69 5.67 0.17 7.57
N PHE A 70 4.59 0.51 8.27
CA PHE A 70 3.78 -0.44 9.04
C PHE A 70 2.38 -0.51 8.45
N MET A 71 1.81 -1.71 8.50
CA MET A 71 0.50 -2.03 7.92
C MET A 71 -0.26 -2.97 8.84
N ASN A 72 -1.58 -2.85 8.87
CA ASN A 72 -2.44 -3.84 9.50
C ASN A 72 -2.83 -4.93 8.49
N GLU A 73 -2.50 -6.19 8.79
CA GLU A 73 -2.81 -7.35 7.96
C GLU A 73 -4.30 -7.45 7.61
N ALA A 74 -5.17 -7.21 8.59
CA ALA A 74 -6.60 -7.29 8.39
C ALA A 74 -7.08 -6.22 7.40
N ASP A 75 -6.53 -5.01 7.50
CA ASP A 75 -6.91 -3.88 6.64
C ASP A 75 -6.41 -4.11 5.21
N VAL A 76 -5.15 -4.53 5.03
CA VAL A 76 -4.61 -4.90 3.70
C VAL A 76 -5.49 -5.95 3.02
N LYS A 77 -5.93 -6.98 3.76
CA LYS A 77 -6.75 -8.07 3.22
C LYS A 77 -8.14 -7.64 2.75
N VAL A 78 -8.75 -6.63 3.38
CA VAL A 78 -10.09 -6.14 3.02
C VAL A 78 -10.06 -4.91 2.11
N SER A 79 -8.90 -4.27 1.97
CA SER A 79 -8.72 -3.11 1.11
C SER A 79 -8.68 -3.45 -0.37
N PHE A 80 -8.18 -4.62 -0.75
CA PHE A 80 -8.13 -5.07 -2.14
C PHE A 80 -9.19 -6.13 -2.44
N ASN A 81 -9.88 -6.00 -3.58
CA ASN A 81 -10.79 -7.03 -4.06
C ASN A 81 -10.04 -8.16 -4.80
N SER A 82 -10.77 -9.17 -5.27
CA SER A 82 -10.20 -10.31 -6.01
C SER A 82 -9.49 -9.94 -7.31
N ASN A 83 -9.77 -8.77 -7.87
CA ASN A 83 -9.16 -8.26 -9.09
C ASN A 83 -7.97 -7.32 -8.78
N GLY A 84 -7.57 -7.22 -7.51
CA GLY A 84 -6.48 -6.36 -7.06
C GLY A 84 -6.81 -4.86 -7.07
N ARG A 85 -8.08 -4.47 -7.22
CA ARG A 85 -8.50 -3.07 -7.11
C ARG A 85 -8.62 -2.68 -5.64
N LEU A 86 -8.14 -1.49 -5.30
CA LEU A 86 -8.34 -0.87 -3.99
C LEU A 86 -9.79 -0.41 -3.87
N ILE A 87 -10.55 -1.02 -2.96
CA ILE A 87 -11.98 -0.77 -2.74
C ILE A 87 -12.29 -0.12 -1.38
N ARG A 88 -11.31 -0.08 -0.48
CA ARG A 88 -11.39 0.60 0.80
C ARG A 88 -10.07 1.30 1.07
N ALA A 89 -10.14 2.49 1.65
CA ALA A 89 -8.96 3.24 2.02
C ALA A 89 -8.02 2.40 2.91
N LEU A 90 -6.72 2.48 2.62
CA LEU A 90 -5.69 1.74 3.36
C LEU A 90 -4.81 2.74 4.12
N GLU A 91 -4.81 2.61 5.44
CA GLU A 91 -3.95 3.38 6.35
C GLU A 91 -2.60 2.67 6.50
N LEU A 92 -1.52 3.41 6.27
CA LEU A 92 -0.14 2.99 6.52
C LEU A 92 0.47 3.96 7.51
N ARG A 93 1.31 3.46 8.41
CA ARG A 93 2.11 4.31 9.30
C ARG A 93 3.55 4.32 8.81
N VAL A 94 4.12 5.52 8.69
CA VAL A 94 5.47 5.73 8.16
C VAL A 94 6.34 6.52 9.13
N SER A 95 7.64 6.27 9.08
CA SER A 95 8.68 6.99 9.83
C SER A 95 9.95 7.04 8.99
N GLY A 96 10.73 8.12 9.09
CA GLY A 96 11.96 8.33 8.32
C GLY A 96 11.79 9.39 7.23
N ASP A 97 12.33 9.13 6.04
CA ASP A 97 12.24 10.05 4.89
C ASP A 97 10.85 10.01 4.21
N ILE A 98 9.91 10.75 4.81
CA ILE A 98 8.51 10.77 4.36
C ILE A 98 8.36 11.20 2.91
N LYS A 99 9.14 12.20 2.47
CA LYS A 99 9.06 12.73 1.10
C LYS A 99 9.54 11.70 0.08
N MET A 100 10.62 10.98 0.38
CA MET A 100 11.09 9.92 -0.51
C MET A 100 10.03 8.82 -0.63
N ALA A 101 9.45 8.35 0.48
CA ALA A 101 8.41 7.33 0.41
C ALA A 101 7.19 7.80 -0.38
N GLU A 102 6.70 9.02 -0.14
CA GLU A 102 5.59 9.62 -0.89
C GLU A 102 5.88 9.64 -2.40
N SER A 103 7.09 10.04 -2.80
CA SER A 103 7.50 10.05 -4.22
C SER A 103 7.49 8.65 -4.85
N VAL A 104 7.85 7.60 -4.10
CA VAL A 104 7.77 6.22 -4.59
C VAL A 104 6.30 5.84 -4.82
N PHE A 105 5.39 6.15 -3.90
CA PHE A 105 3.96 5.89 -4.11
C PHE A 105 3.40 6.60 -5.36
N GLU A 106 3.76 7.88 -5.56
CA GLU A 106 3.35 8.66 -6.73
C GLU A 106 3.88 8.09 -8.05
N ASN A 107 5.17 7.71 -8.10
CA ASN A 107 5.81 7.13 -9.29
C ASN A 107 5.18 5.81 -9.76
N TYR A 108 4.46 5.13 -8.86
CA TYR A 108 3.74 3.89 -9.15
C TYR A 108 2.22 4.10 -9.23
N TYR A 109 1.76 5.32 -9.48
CA TYR A 109 0.34 5.66 -9.68
C TYR A 109 -0.53 5.22 -8.49
N LEU A 110 -0.02 5.40 -7.28
CA LEU A 110 -0.73 5.17 -6.02
C LEU A 110 -0.61 6.40 -5.13
N PRO A 111 -1.20 7.55 -5.50
CA PRO A 111 -1.09 8.76 -4.71
C PRO A 111 -1.59 8.53 -3.28
N VAL A 112 -0.81 9.02 -2.32
CA VAL A 112 -1.13 8.95 -0.90
C VAL A 112 -1.51 10.32 -0.40
N ARG A 113 -2.49 10.39 0.50
CA ARG A 113 -2.63 11.58 1.35
C ARG A 113 -1.73 11.38 2.56
N THR A 114 -0.78 12.30 2.73
CA THR A 114 0.10 12.34 3.88
C THR A 114 -0.54 13.16 5.01
N GLU A 115 -0.63 12.56 6.20
CA GLU A 115 -1.07 13.26 7.42
C GLU A 115 0.02 13.20 8.48
N PHE A 116 0.26 14.34 9.11
CA PHE A 116 1.07 14.45 10.33
C PHE A 116 0.15 14.57 11.53
N GLN A 117 0.30 13.66 12.50
CA GLN A 117 -0.44 13.67 13.75
C GLN A 117 0.48 14.02 14.92
N ASP A 118 -0.14 14.45 16.03
CA ASP A 118 0.55 14.81 17.26
C ASP A 118 1.58 13.76 17.69
N GLY A 119 2.72 14.19 18.23
CA GLY A 119 3.77 13.28 18.67
C GLY A 119 4.65 12.70 17.56
N GLY A 120 4.74 13.37 16.41
CA GLY A 120 5.73 13.06 15.37
C GLY A 120 5.32 11.90 14.44
N ARG A 121 4.03 11.60 14.34
CA ARG A 121 3.53 10.39 13.65
C ARG A 121 3.04 10.74 12.25
N TYR A 122 3.60 10.08 11.25
CA TYR A 122 3.17 10.24 9.86
C TYR A 122 2.35 9.04 9.40
N TYR A 123 1.27 9.35 8.68
CA TYR A 123 0.37 8.37 8.09
C TYR A 123 0.19 8.63 6.61
N PHE A 124 0.20 7.56 5.83
CA PHE A 124 -0.23 7.57 4.44
C PHE A 124 -1.60 6.93 4.32
N TYR A 125 -2.49 7.58 3.58
CA TYR A 125 -3.80 7.06 3.24
C TYR A 125 -3.90 6.86 1.74
N LEU A 126 -3.99 5.60 1.31
CA LEU A 126 -4.32 5.25 -0.06
C LEU A 126 -5.84 5.21 -0.19
N PHE A 127 -6.39 5.93 -1.15
CA PHE A 127 -7.83 5.94 -1.42
C PHE A 127 -8.17 5.13 -2.67
N PRO A 128 -9.36 4.49 -2.71
CA PRO A 128 -9.87 3.88 -3.94
C PRO A 128 -9.80 4.88 -5.09
N GLU A 129 -9.34 4.40 -6.24
CA GLU A 129 -9.36 5.20 -7.47
C GLU A 129 -10.81 5.58 -7.77
N GLN A 130 -11.05 6.88 -7.99
CA GLN A 130 -12.35 7.33 -8.47
C GLN A 130 -12.59 6.66 -9.82
N GLU A 131 -13.68 5.92 -9.95
CA GLU A 131 -14.18 5.60 -11.29
C GLU A 131 -14.48 6.94 -11.94
N SER A 132 -13.74 7.27 -13.00
CA SER A 132 -14.17 8.29 -13.94
C SER A 132 -15.56 7.86 -14.39
N VAL A 133 -16.59 8.52 -13.86
CA VAL A 133 -17.96 8.39 -14.37
C VAL A 133 -17.87 8.91 -15.79
N SER A 134 -17.68 8.01 -16.76
CA SER A 134 -17.88 8.31 -18.16
C SER A 134 -19.37 8.57 -18.30
N GLY A 135 -19.75 9.83 -18.13
CA GLY A 135 -21.08 10.34 -18.39
C GLY A 135 -21.43 9.94 -19.82
N GLN A 136 -22.50 9.18 -19.93
CA GLN A 136 -23.13 8.88 -21.20
C GLN A 136 -23.57 10.20 -21.83
N GLY A 137 -23.07 10.47 -23.03
CA GLY A 137 -23.64 11.44 -23.96
C GLY A 137 -24.41 10.71 -25.04
#